data_AF-A0A5B6YLG8-F1
#
_entry.id   AF-A0A5B6YLG8-F1
#
_cell.length_a   1.000
_cell.length_b   1.000
_cell.length_c   1.000
_cell.angle_alpha   90.00
_cell.angle_beta   90.00
_cell.angle_gamma   90.00
#
_symmetry.space_group_name_H-M   'P 1'
#
loop_
_entity.id
_entity.type
_entity.pdbx_description
1 polymer ?
#
loop_
_entity_poly.entity_id
_entity_poly.type
_entity_poly.pdbx_seq_one_letter_code
_entity_poly.pdbx_strand_id
1 'polypeptide(L)'
;GSLEAWDLRNPYSPERTLVKSTVPQVLPPTPMDEHQRFLRINCLSKKYIVESSSGDLLMVHRYYCFGIDDNGEIVTYDRLKDDGNDFSTYPSKRTTLAFDVYKLDFDKKKWEYVPSLGDEALFLGLNHSVSLSVRDLPELSGNSIYFTCIDAELCLNMSDGSHDMGVFNLEDNSITPLYQCTSKRIRPPPIWMVPPP
;
A
#
# COMPACT_ATOMS: atom_id res chain seq x y z
N GLY A 1 3.90 0.74 17.39
CA GLY A 1 4.17 2.13 16.95
C GLY A 1 3.09 2.99 17.57
N SER A 2 3.26 4.30 17.65
CA SER A 2 2.17 5.16 18.14
C SER A 2 1.45 5.82 16.97
N LEU A 3 0.12 5.80 17.01
CA LEU A 3 -0.71 6.65 16.16
C LEU A 3 -1.03 7.92 16.95
N GLU A 4 -1.01 9.06 16.28
CA GLU A 4 -1.44 10.33 16.85
C GLU A 4 -2.72 10.78 16.17
N ALA A 5 -3.76 11.02 16.97
CA ALA A 5 -4.99 11.64 16.52
C ALA A 5 -5.03 13.08 17.04
N TRP A 6 -5.43 14.00 16.17
CA TRP A 6 -5.53 15.42 16.47
C TRP A 6 -6.96 15.90 16.28
N ASP A 7 -7.55 16.42 17.34
CA ASP A 7 -8.85 17.08 17.29
C ASP A 7 -8.65 18.56 16.98
N LEU A 8 -9.15 18.97 15.82
CA LEU A 8 -9.01 20.32 15.28
C LEU A 8 -10.27 21.17 15.45
N ARG A 9 -11.28 20.72 16.20
CA ARG A 9 -12.53 21.48 16.43
C ARG A 9 -12.26 22.85 17.06
N ASN A 10 -11.19 22.97 17.86
CA ASN A 10 -10.68 24.25 18.34
C ASN A 10 -9.32 24.55 17.68
N PRO A 11 -9.25 25.43 16.66
CA PRO A 11 -8.01 25.73 15.96
C PRO A 11 -6.97 26.46 16.83
N TYR A 12 -7.37 27.08 17.93
CA TYR A 12 -6.47 27.77 18.86
C TYR A 12 -5.87 26.86 19.93
N SER A 13 -6.47 25.69 20.15
CA SER A 13 -5.97 24.70 21.10
C SER A 13 -6.30 23.28 20.63
N PRO A 14 -5.62 22.79 19.57
CA PRO A 14 -5.79 21.42 19.10
C PRO A 14 -5.49 20.41 20.20
N GLU A 15 -6.35 19.41 20.36
CA GLU A 15 -6.13 18.35 21.35
C GLU A 15 -5.48 17.14 20.69
N ARG A 16 -4.36 16.68 21.26
CA ARG A 16 -3.64 15.51 20.78
C ARG A 16 -3.95 14.29 21.64
N THR A 17 -4.41 13.21 21.00
CA THR A 17 -4.58 11.89 21.60
C THR A 17 -3.53 10.93 21.04
N LEU A 18 -2.69 10.38 21.93
CA LEU A 18 -1.69 9.38 21.56
C LEU A 18 -2.28 7.97 21.71
N VAL A 19 -2.54 7.31 20.59
CA VAL A 19 -2.97 5.90 20.57
C VAL A 19 -1.72 5.03 20.55
N LYS A 20 -1.27 4.64 21.75
CA LYS A 20 -0.15 3.70 21.91
C LYS A 20 -0.59 2.32 21.46
N SER A 21 0.17 1.71 20.55
CA SER A 21 0.00 0.32 20.16
C SER A 21 1.35 -0.39 19.99
N THR A 22 1.35 -1.71 20.08
CA THR A 22 2.54 -2.50 19.71
C THR A 22 2.84 -2.30 18.22
N VAL A 23 4.08 -2.39 17.79
CA VAL A 23 4.36 -2.42 16.33
C VAL A 23 3.82 -3.76 15.80
N PRO A 24 3.16 -3.81 14.63
CA PRO A 24 2.89 -5.08 13.95
C PRO A 24 4.18 -5.90 13.85
N GLN A 25 4.06 -7.23 13.93
CA GLN A 25 5.22 -8.08 13.65
C GLN A 25 5.68 -7.85 12.21
N VAL A 26 7.00 -8.00 11.97
CA VAL A 26 7.55 -7.82 10.60
C VAL A 26 6.96 -8.84 9.64
N LEU A 27 6.75 -10.07 10.12
CA LEU A 27 6.11 -11.14 9.39
C LEU A 27 4.70 -11.38 9.93
N PRO A 28 3.69 -11.48 9.06
CA PRO A 28 2.38 -11.98 9.42
C PRO A 28 2.44 -13.36 10.09
N PRO A 29 1.53 -13.67 11.03
CA PRO A 29 1.44 -14.96 11.68
C PRO A 29 0.71 -16.01 10.81
N THR A 30 0.96 -16.01 9.50
CA THR A 30 0.36 -16.92 8.54
C THR A 30 1.43 -17.71 7.80
N PRO A 31 1.14 -18.96 7.36
CA PRO A 31 2.05 -19.69 6.49
C PRO A 31 2.31 -18.89 5.22
N MET A 32 3.58 -18.75 4.85
CA MET A 32 4.00 -18.11 3.61
C MET A 32 5.19 -18.85 3.02
N ASP A 33 5.27 -18.84 1.68
CA ASP A 33 6.42 -19.37 0.98
C ASP A 33 7.66 -18.47 1.15
N GLU A 34 8.81 -18.98 0.70
CA GLU A 34 10.08 -18.28 0.81
C GLU A 34 10.09 -16.95 0.04
N HIS A 35 9.38 -16.88 -1.09
CA HIS A 35 9.29 -15.68 -1.90
C HIS A 35 8.51 -14.58 -1.17
N GLN A 36 7.31 -14.86 -0.66
CA GLN A 36 6.51 -13.92 0.12
C GLN A 36 7.27 -13.45 1.38
N ARG A 37 7.99 -14.35 2.04
CA ARG A 37 8.86 -14.03 3.18
C ARG A 37 10.00 -13.09 2.78
N PHE A 38 10.66 -13.35 1.65
CA PHE A 38 11.71 -12.50 1.11
C PHE A 38 11.19 -11.08 0.87
N LEU A 39 10.00 -10.93 0.30
CA LEU A 39 9.38 -9.62 0.06
C LEU A 39 9.22 -8.80 1.35
N ARG A 40 8.75 -9.41 2.44
CA ARG A 40 8.50 -8.69 3.72
C ARG A 40 9.78 -8.27 4.43
N ILE A 41 10.85 -9.02 4.26
CA ILE A 41 12.13 -8.80 4.96
C ILE A 41 13.01 -7.81 4.19
N ASN A 42 13.08 -7.93 2.87
CA ASN A 42 14.12 -7.26 2.06
C ASN A 42 13.61 -6.09 1.22
N CYS A 43 12.29 -5.96 1.04
CA CYS A 43 11.72 -4.86 0.26
C CYS A 43 11.37 -3.66 1.13
N LEU A 44 11.29 -2.49 0.49
CA LEU A 44 10.80 -1.29 1.15
C LEU A 44 9.31 -1.42 1.43
N SER A 45 8.83 -0.67 2.44
CA SER A 45 7.41 -0.63 2.75
C SER A 45 6.88 0.80 2.90
N LYS A 46 5.64 1.02 2.47
CA LYS A 46 4.83 2.21 2.77
C LYS A 46 3.61 1.77 3.56
N LYS A 47 3.20 2.59 4.53
CA LYS A 47 2.04 2.31 5.38
C LYS A 47 0.90 3.27 5.04
N TYR A 48 -0.30 2.72 5.00
CA TYR A 48 -1.55 3.44 4.81
C TYR A 48 -2.44 3.18 6.02
N ILE A 49 -3.27 4.16 6.37
CA ILE A 49 -4.33 4.00 7.36
C ILE A 49 -5.65 4.13 6.61
N VAL A 50 -6.57 3.20 6.85
CA VAL A 50 -7.87 3.13 6.19
C VAL A 50 -8.92 2.87 7.25
N GLU A 51 -10.04 3.58 7.19
CA GLU A 51 -11.24 3.22 7.94
C GLU A 51 -12.04 2.23 7.11
N SER A 52 -12.39 1.07 7.69
CA SER A 52 -13.26 0.09 7.03
C SER A 52 -14.72 0.57 7.02
N SER A 53 -15.56 -0.06 6.22
CA SER A 53 -17.01 0.15 6.22
C SER A 53 -17.68 -0.20 7.57
N SER A 54 -17.03 -1.03 8.40
CA SER A 54 -17.45 -1.33 9.77
C SER A 54 -16.99 -0.30 10.82
N GLY A 55 -16.20 0.70 10.41
CA GLY A 55 -15.59 1.70 11.31
C GLY A 55 -14.31 1.21 12.01
N ASP A 56 -13.74 0.09 11.55
CA ASP A 56 -12.48 -0.41 12.08
C ASP A 56 -11.30 0.35 11.47
N LEU A 57 -10.27 0.60 12.28
CA LEU A 57 -9.05 1.22 11.80
C LEU A 57 -8.06 0.17 11.28
N LEU A 58 -7.81 0.20 9.98
CA LEU A 58 -6.88 -0.67 9.28
C LEU A 58 -5.55 0.03 9.02
N MET A 59 -4.46 -0.72 9.13
CA MET A 59 -3.13 -0.36 8.64
C MET A 59 -2.77 -1.31 7.50
N VAL A 60 -2.47 -0.74 6.34
CA VAL A 60 -2.03 -1.52 5.18
C VAL A 60 -0.55 -1.26 4.94
N HIS A 61 0.25 -2.33 4.97
CA HIS A 61 1.63 -2.31 4.52
C HIS A 61 1.66 -2.63 3.03
N ARG A 62 2.27 -1.75 2.23
CA ARG A 62 2.57 -1.96 0.82
C ARG A 62 4.06 -2.20 0.65
N TYR A 63 4.44 -3.36 0.15
CA TYR A 63 5.83 -3.75 -0.11
C TYR A 63 6.17 -3.48 -1.58
N TYR A 64 7.33 -2.87 -1.82
CA TYR A 64 7.76 -2.47 -3.16
C TYR A 64 9.29 -2.46 -3.31
N CYS A 65 9.76 -2.51 -4.55
CA CYS A 65 11.19 -2.40 -4.91
C CYS A 65 11.46 -1.25 -5.89
N PHE A 66 12.73 -1.05 -6.24
CA PHE A 66 13.19 -0.08 -7.25
C PHE A 66 13.12 -0.61 -8.69
N GLY A 67 12.65 -1.83 -8.87
CA GLY A 67 12.57 -2.49 -10.16
C GLY A 67 12.98 -3.95 -10.09
N ILE A 68 12.93 -4.57 -11.27
CA ILE A 68 13.42 -5.91 -11.54
C ILE A 68 14.57 -5.72 -12.54
N ASP A 69 15.72 -6.32 -12.27
CA ASP A 69 16.87 -6.24 -13.16
C ASP A 69 16.72 -7.13 -14.41
N ASP A 70 17.70 -7.08 -15.30
CA ASP A 70 17.70 -7.85 -16.56
C ASP A 70 17.67 -9.37 -16.34
N ASN A 71 18.04 -9.85 -15.15
CA ASN A 71 17.98 -11.27 -14.79
C ASN A 71 16.63 -11.67 -14.17
N GLY A 72 15.70 -10.73 -14.03
CA GLY A 72 14.41 -10.98 -13.39
C GLY A 72 14.46 -10.91 -11.86
N GLU A 73 15.54 -10.39 -11.27
CA GLU A 73 15.68 -10.32 -9.82
C GLU A 73 15.20 -8.99 -9.24
N ILE A 74 14.66 -9.05 -8.02
CA ILE A 74 14.22 -7.86 -7.30
C ILE A 74 15.42 -7.05 -6.83
N VAL A 75 15.46 -5.78 -7.23
CA VAL A 75 16.48 -4.83 -6.76
C VAL A 75 16.07 -4.27 -5.39
N THR A 76 16.66 -4.85 -4.34
CA THR A 76 16.44 -4.47 -2.93
C THR A 76 17.32 -3.28 -2.52
N TYR A 77 16.94 -2.59 -1.46
CA TYR A 77 17.70 -1.44 -0.97
C TYR A 77 19.14 -1.79 -0.53
N ASP A 78 19.36 -2.99 0.02
CA ASP A 78 20.69 -3.42 0.44
C ASP A 78 21.59 -3.70 -0.78
N ARG A 79 21.05 -4.32 -1.84
CA ARG A 79 21.77 -4.48 -3.12
C ARG A 79 22.21 -3.12 -3.69
N LEU A 80 21.32 -2.12 -3.64
CA LEU A 80 21.65 -0.77 -4.09
C LEU A 80 22.82 -0.15 -3.33
N LYS A 81 22.88 -0.38 -2.01
CA LYS A 81 23.97 0.13 -1.17
C LYS A 81 25.29 -0.54 -1.47
N ASP A 82 25.27 -1.86 -1.67
CA ASP A 82 26.48 -2.66 -1.90
C ASP A 82 27.12 -2.36 -3.26
N ASP A 83 26.32 -2.06 -4.28
CA ASP A 83 26.80 -1.73 -5.62
C ASP A 83 27.55 -0.38 -5.70
N GLY A 84 27.54 0.43 -4.63
CA GLY A 84 28.26 1.71 -4.56
C GLY A 84 27.80 2.76 -5.59
N ASN A 85 26.76 2.45 -6.36
CA ASN A 85 26.20 3.30 -7.40
C ASN A 85 25.32 4.39 -6.77
N ASP A 86 25.37 5.58 -7.36
CA ASP A 86 24.48 6.68 -6.99
C ASP A 86 23.02 6.24 -7.22
N PHE A 87 22.15 6.47 -6.24
CA PHE A 87 20.70 6.21 -6.33
C PHE A 87 20.05 6.85 -7.56
N SER A 88 20.68 7.88 -8.13
CA SER A 88 20.26 8.53 -9.39
C SER A 88 20.36 7.65 -10.64
N THR A 89 21.15 6.56 -10.60
CA THR A 89 21.35 5.64 -11.74
C THR A 89 20.29 4.56 -11.85
N TYR A 90 19.51 4.33 -10.78
CA TYR A 90 18.48 3.31 -10.77
C TYR A 90 17.17 3.82 -11.37
N PRO A 91 16.36 2.93 -11.97
CA PRO A 91 15.08 3.33 -12.53
C PRO A 91 14.27 4.05 -11.45
N SER A 92 13.69 5.21 -11.79
CA SER A 92 12.77 5.93 -10.89
C SER A 92 11.44 5.18 -10.68
N LYS A 93 11.34 3.94 -11.18
CA LYS A 93 10.16 3.10 -11.10
C LYS A 93 10.10 2.41 -9.75
N ARG A 94 8.95 2.48 -9.09
CA ARG A 94 8.63 1.60 -7.97
C ARG A 94 7.68 0.54 -8.46
N THR A 95 7.93 -0.70 -8.12
CA THR A 95 7.05 -1.82 -8.46
C THR A 95 6.47 -2.38 -7.19
N THR A 96 5.15 -2.44 -7.10
CA THR A 96 4.44 -3.06 -5.98
C THR A 96 4.54 -4.57 -6.07
N LEU A 97 4.84 -5.19 -4.94
CA LEU A 97 5.12 -6.63 -4.87
C LEU A 97 4.12 -7.36 -3.97
N ALA A 98 3.69 -6.73 -2.88
CA ALA A 98 2.74 -7.36 -1.98
C ALA A 98 2.10 -6.37 -1.00
N PHE A 99 1.07 -6.86 -0.30
CA PHE A 99 0.42 -6.14 0.79
C PHE A 99 0.19 -7.02 2.01
N ASP A 100 0.18 -6.40 3.19
CA ASP A 100 -0.32 -7.00 4.43
C ASP A 100 -1.29 -6.02 5.10
N VAL A 101 -2.39 -6.54 5.66
CA VAL A 101 -3.40 -5.72 6.34
C VAL A 101 -3.42 -6.07 7.82
N TYR A 102 -3.57 -5.04 8.66
CA TYR A 102 -3.70 -5.18 10.09
C TYR A 102 -4.87 -4.33 10.59
N LYS A 103 -5.62 -4.82 11.56
CA LYS A 103 -6.68 -4.09 12.27
C LYS A 103 -6.19 -3.67 13.65
N LEU A 104 -6.49 -2.44 14.06
CA LEU A 104 -6.21 -2.00 15.42
C LEU A 104 -7.31 -2.46 16.38
N ASP A 105 -6.92 -3.28 17.35
CA ASP A 105 -7.72 -3.52 18.54
C ASP A 105 -7.39 -2.41 19.57
N PHE A 106 -8.35 -1.51 19.80
CA PHE A 106 -8.18 -0.38 20.72
C PHE A 106 -8.12 -0.80 22.18
N ASP A 107 -8.81 -1.88 22.55
CA ASP A 107 -8.85 -2.40 23.92
C ASP A 107 -7.51 -3.07 24.28
N LYS A 108 -7.02 -3.94 23.39
CA LYS A 108 -5.73 -4.62 23.54
C LYS A 108 -4.54 -3.76 23.14
N LYS A 109 -4.77 -2.62 22.48
CA LYS A 109 -3.72 -1.72 21.96
C LYS A 109 -2.73 -2.45 21.04
N LYS A 110 -3.25 -3.30 20.16
CA LYS A 110 -2.45 -4.18 19.30
C LYS A 110 -2.98 -4.19 17.88
N TRP A 111 -2.05 -4.27 16.93
CA TRP A 111 -2.36 -4.56 15.54
C TRP A 111 -2.48 -6.06 15.33
N GLU A 112 -3.63 -6.51 14.85
CA GLU A 112 -3.95 -7.90 14.56
C GLU A 112 -3.98 -8.09 13.04
N TYR A 113 -3.30 -9.12 12.53
CA TYR A 113 -3.23 -9.38 11.10
C TYR A 113 -4.61 -9.79 10.54
N VAL A 114 -4.94 -9.27 9.37
CA VAL A 114 -6.20 -9.49 8.67
C VAL A 114 -5.89 -10.27 7.38
N PRO A 115 -6.17 -11.59 7.35
CA PRO A 115 -5.89 -12.41 6.16
C PRO A 115 -6.89 -12.19 5.03
N SER A 116 -8.07 -11.64 5.33
CA SER A 116 -9.10 -11.38 4.34
C SER A 116 -9.93 -10.15 4.71
N LEU A 117 -10.25 -9.33 3.71
CA LEU A 117 -11.16 -8.20 3.81
C LEU A 117 -12.63 -8.59 3.54
N GLY A 118 -12.89 -9.84 3.15
CA GLY A 118 -14.22 -10.31 2.78
C GLY A 118 -14.83 -9.49 1.64
N ASP A 119 -15.99 -8.90 1.88
CA ASP A 119 -16.74 -8.10 0.91
C ASP A 119 -16.27 -6.63 0.82
N GLU A 120 -15.04 -6.33 1.23
CA GLU A 120 -14.45 -5.00 1.11
C GLU A 120 -13.33 -4.94 0.06
N ALA A 121 -13.22 -3.78 -0.58
CA ALA A 121 -12.12 -3.40 -1.45
C ALA A 121 -11.48 -2.11 -0.94
N LEU A 122 -10.17 -2.12 -0.77
CA LEU A 122 -9.41 -0.92 -0.35
C LEU A 122 -8.85 -0.20 -1.57
N PHE A 123 -8.84 1.12 -1.55
CA PHE A 123 -8.24 1.96 -2.59
C PHE A 123 -7.12 2.79 -1.99
N LEU A 124 -5.90 2.56 -2.47
CA LEU A 124 -4.67 3.16 -1.97
C LEU A 124 -3.97 3.94 -3.08
N GLY A 125 -3.49 5.13 -2.77
CA GLY A 125 -2.83 5.98 -3.76
C GLY A 125 -2.07 7.14 -3.15
N LEU A 126 -1.99 8.24 -3.89
CA LEU A 126 -1.38 9.48 -3.42
C LEU A 126 -2.32 10.29 -2.52
N ASN A 127 -3.62 10.06 -2.63
CA ASN A 127 -4.65 10.69 -1.82
C ASN A 127 -5.05 9.83 -0.61
N HIS A 128 -6.04 10.31 0.14
CA HIS A 128 -6.62 9.56 1.26
C HIS A 128 -7.05 8.15 0.81
N SER A 129 -6.78 7.16 1.65
CA SER A 129 -7.18 5.79 1.40
C SER A 129 -8.64 5.59 1.79
N VAL A 130 -9.36 4.75 1.06
CA VAL A 130 -10.79 4.46 1.32
C VAL A 130 -11.05 2.97 1.30
N SER A 131 -12.04 2.53 2.08
CA SER A 131 -12.64 1.20 1.99
C SER A 131 -14.03 1.32 1.36
N LEU A 132 -14.36 0.44 0.42
CA LEU A 132 -15.68 0.34 -0.18
C LEU A 132 -16.22 -1.08 -0.01
N SER A 133 -17.51 -1.17 0.33
CA SER A 133 -18.26 -2.42 0.32
C SER A 133 -18.55 -2.82 -1.13
N VAL A 134 -18.16 -4.03 -1.53
CA VAL A 134 -18.42 -4.55 -2.88
C VAL A 134 -19.88 -4.96 -3.07
N ARG A 135 -20.65 -5.04 -1.99
CA ARG A 135 -22.11 -5.27 -2.06
C ARG A 135 -22.83 -4.12 -2.74
N ASP A 136 -22.29 -2.91 -2.59
CA ASP A 136 -22.85 -1.69 -3.18
C ASP A 136 -22.29 -1.43 -4.59
N LEU A 137 -21.17 -2.08 -4.93
CA LEU A 137 -20.41 -1.90 -6.18
C LEU A 137 -19.96 -3.28 -6.71
N PRO A 138 -20.85 -4.04 -7.37
CA PRO A 138 -20.58 -5.41 -7.81
C PRO A 138 -19.48 -5.51 -8.89
N GLU A 139 -19.06 -4.39 -9.48
CA GLU A 139 -17.93 -4.30 -10.41
C GLU A 139 -16.57 -4.44 -9.69
N LEU A 140 -16.55 -4.28 -8.37
CA LEU A 140 -15.36 -4.45 -7.56
C LEU A 140 -15.16 -5.91 -7.14
N SER A 141 -13.90 -6.31 -7.04
CA SER A 141 -13.52 -7.58 -6.44
C SER A 141 -13.37 -7.39 -4.95
N GLY A 142 -14.10 -8.18 -4.15
CA GLY A 142 -13.87 -8.27 -2.72
C GLY A 142 -12.47 -8.81 -2.42
N ASN A 143 -12.07 -8.75 -1.15
CA ASN A 143 -10.78 -9.22 -0.69
C ASN A 143 -9.59 -8.63 -1.47
N SER A 144 -9.72 -7.39 -1.94
CA SER A 144 -8.79 -6.79 -2.89
C SER A 144 -8.33 -5.39 -2.50
N ILE A 145 -7.15 -5.01 -2.97
CA ILE A 145 -6.54 -3.70 -2.80
C ILE A 145 -6.24 -3.11 -4.17
N TYR A 146 -6.98 -2.08 -4.54
CA TYR A 146 -6.77 -1.27 -5.72
C TYR A 146 -5.73 -0.21 -5.41
N PHE A 147 -4.62 -0.19 -6.14
CA PHE A 147 -3.53 0.73 -5.87
C PHE A 147 -3.13 1.55 -7.09
N THR A 148 -2.67 2.78 -6.83
CA THR A 148 -1.97 3.63 -7.80
C THR A 148 -0.57 3.97 -7.29
N CYS A 149 0.13 4.89 -7.96
CA CYS A 149 1.45 5.38 -7.61
C CYS A 149 1.69 5.57 -6.10
N ILE A 150 2.88 5.15 -5.65
CA ILE A 150 3.36 5.34 -4.27
C ILE A 150 3.74 6.80 -4.02
N ASP A 151 4.32 7.45 -5.03
CA ASP A 151 4.92 8.78 -4.92
C ASP A 151 4.63 9.60 -6.19
N ALA A 152 4.22 10.85 -5.99
CA ALA A 152 3.88 11.77 -7.06
C ALA A 152 5.10 12.17 -7.88
N GLU A 153 6.23 12.44 -7.22
CA GLU A 153 7.45 12.90 -7.87
C GLU A 153 8.03 11.80 -8.77
N LEU A 154 8.04 10.56 -8.27
CA LEU A 154 8.45 9.40 -9.07
C LEU A 154 7.55 9.23 -10.30
N CYS A 155 6.23 9.33 -10.13
CA CYS A 155 5.30 9.14 -11.25
C CYS A 155 5.30 10.29 -12.28
N LEU A 156 5.76 11.49 -11.91
CA LEU A 156 5.97 12.59 -12.86
C LEU A 156 7.24 12.41 -13.69
N ASN A 157 8.28 11.81 -13.11
CA ASN A 157 9.58 11.62 -13.74
C ASN A 157 9.66 10.39 -14.65
N MET A 158 8.65 9.50 -14.61
CA MET A 158 8.59 8.34 -15.52
C MET A 158 8.35 8.79 -16.97
N SER A 159 9.35 8.52 -17.81
CA SER A 159 9.39 8.91 -19.22
C SER A 159 8.49 8.05 -20.11
N ASP A 160 8.17 6.82 -19.70
CA ASP A 160 7.26 5.92 -20.44
C ASP A 160 5.77 6.18 -20.12
N GLY A 161 5.48 6.92 -19.04
CA GLY A 161 4.12 7.12 -18.52
C GLY A 161 3.50 5.85 -17.95
N SER A 162 4.32 4.83 -17.65
CA SER A 162 3.88 3.65 -16.92
C SER A 162 3.76 4.02 -15.44
N HIS A 163 2.61 3.69 -14.86
CA HIS A 163 2.34 3.90 -13.45
C HIS A 163 2.20 2.54 -12.79
N ASP A 164 2.76 2.43 -11.59
CA ASP A 164 2.58 1.27 -10.72
C ASP A 164 1.15 1.27 -10.18
N MET A 165 0.25 0.67 -10.96
CA MET A 165 -1.17 0.56 -10.65
C MET A 165 -1.68 -0.85 -10.93
N GLY A 166 -2.55 -1.32 -10.04
CA GLY A 166 -3.03 -2.68 -10.11
C GLY A 166 -4.07 -2.98 -9.05
N VAL A 167 -4.53 -4.22 -9.09
CA VAL A 167 -5.39 -4.83 -8.07
C VAL A 167 -4.60 -5.97 -7.45
N PHE A 168 -4.41 -5.91 -6.14
CA PHE A 168 -3.86 -7.02 -5.37
C PHE A 168 -4.98 -7.81 -4.72
N ASN A 169 -4.99 -9.14 -4.88
CA ASN A 169 -5.95 -10.02 -4.22
C ASN A 169 -5.29 -10.68 -3.00
N LEU A 170 -5.90 -10.56 -1.82
CA LEU A 170 -5.34 -11.13 -0.59
C LEU A 170 -5.45 -12.66 -0.52
N GLU A 171 -6.36 -13.27 -1.28
CA GLU A 171 -6.58 -14.72 -1.27
C GLU A 171 -5.37 -15.48 -1.82
N ASP A 172 -4.84 -15.02 -2.96
CA ASP A 172 -3.77 -15.69 -3.70
C ASP A 172 -2.48 -14.86 -3.81
N ASN A 173 -2.46 -13.65 -3.23
CA ASN A 173 -1.36 -12.68 -3.30
C ASN A 173 -1.01 -12.27 -4.75
N SER A 174 -1.94 -12.38 -5.70
CA SER A 174 -1.72 -11.98 -7.09
C SER A 174 -1.87 -10.47 -7.29
N ILE A 175 -1.13 -9.93 -8.25
CA ILE A 175 -1.27 -8.55 -8.74
C ILE A 175 -1.73 -8.58 -10.19
N THR A 176 -2.90 -7.99 -10.45
CA THR A 176 -3.40 -7.76 -11.81
C THR A 176 -3.19 -6.29 -12.21
N PRO A 177 -2.45 -5.98 -13.29
CA PRO A 177 -2.28 -4.59 -13.74
C PRO A 177 -3.61 -3.97 -14.18
N LEU A 178 -3.93 -2.77 -13.68
CA LEU A 178 -5.18 -2.07 -14.04
C LEU A 178 -5.15 -1.43 -15.43
N TYR A 179 -3.96 -1.05 -15.89
CA TYR A 179 -3.79 -0.39 -17.18
C TYR A 179 -2.48 -0.87 -17.81
N GLN A 180 -2.60 -1.53 -18.97
CA GLN A 180 -1.45 -2.05 -19.73
C GLN A 180 -1.17 -1.26 -21.02
N CYS A 181 -1.88 -0.15 -21.26
CA CYS A 181 -1.80 0.52 -22.54
C CYS A 181 -0.50 1.31 -22.68
N THR A 182 0.37 0.83 -23.56
CA THR A 182 1.72 1.35 -23.83
C THR A 182 1.75 2.65 -24.63
N SER A 183 0.61 3.14 -25.13
CA SER A 183 0.57 4.23 -26.11
C SER A 183 0.11 5.58 -25.55
N LYS A 184 -0.48 5.66 -24.35
CA LYS A 184 -1.01 6.91 -23.77
C LYS A 184 -0.52 7.11 -22.34
N ARG A 185 0.25 8.17 -22.14
CA ARG A 185 0.71 8.62 -20.81
C ARG A 185 -0.46 9.21 -20.03
N ILE A 186 -0.77 8.66 -18.86
CA ILE A 186 -1.71 9.27 -17.92
C ILE A 186 -0.93 10.34 -17.14
N ARG A 187 -1.30 11.61 -17.29
CA ARG A 187 -0.74 12.71 -16.48
C ARG A 187 -1.88 13.65 -16.08
N PRO A 188 -1.97 14.06 -14.80
CA PRO A 188 -1.06 13.78 -13.67
C PRO A 188 -1.12 12.32 -13.15
N PRO A 189 -0.28 11.91 -12.17
CA PRO A 189 -0.40 10.60 -11.54
C PRO A 189 -1.84 10.34 -11.05
N PRO A 190 -2.38 9.14 -11.28
CA PRO A 190 -3.78 8.86 -10.97
C PRO A 190 -4.05 8.82 -9.46
N ILE A 191 -5.16 9.42 -9.06
CA ILE A 191 -5.70 9.40 -7.71
C ILE A 191 -7.07 8.73 -7.71
N TRP A 192 -7.48 8.20 -6.56
CA TRP A 192 -8.82 7.66 -6.38
C TRP A 192 -9.78 8.76 -5.96
N MET A 193 -10.99 8.74 -6.50
CA MET A 193 -12.06 9.61 -6.04
C MET A 193 -13.30 8.77 -5.79
N VAL A 194 -13.92 8.99 -4.64
CA VAL A 194 -15.25 8.46 -4.34
C VAL A 194 -16.24 9.57 -4.65
N PRO A 195 -17.08 9.43 -5.69
CA PRO A 195 -18.09 10.44 -5.98
C PRO A 195 -19.07 10.52 -4.80
N PRO A 196 -19.64 11.71 -4.52
CA PRO A 196 -20.71 11.81 -3.55
C PRO A 196 -21.91 10.93 -3.98
N PRO A 197 -22.64 10.35 -3.01
CA PRO A 197 -23.86 9.58 -3.30
C PRO A 197 -24.95 10.40 -3.97
#